data_AF-A0A9E0T5E6-F1
#
_entry.id   AF-A0A9E0T5E6-F1
#
_cell.length_a   1.000
_cell.length_b   1.000
_cell.length_c   1.000
_cell.angle_alpha   90.00
_cell.angle_beta   90.00
_cell.angle_gamma   90.00
#
_symmetry.space_group_name_H-M   'P 1'
#
loop_
_entity.id
_entity.type
_entity.pdbx_description
1 polymer ?
#
loop_
_entity_poly.entity_id
_entity_poly.type
_entity_poly.pdbx_seq_one_letter_code
_entity_poly.pdbx_strand_id
1 'polypeptide(L)'
;TDKAWIVEAGAGEPWHDTVDWTLAQGWPGLENLALIPGTVGAAPVQNIGAYGVELQDRFHSLVAIDLATGRPFTLNAAQCAFGYRDSVFKHAAPLAEQEGGGLPGHWGRGMGLAGRAVITHVRFLLRKDWGPELGYLDLERRRVEAGIEQPTARQIFDWVCEIRRAKLPDPAVIGNAGSFFKNPTVTPEQCQDIIARDPKIVHYPMPDGSIKLAAGWLIDACGWKGKSVGKAGVYDKQALVLVNRGTPDDSVTGGEVMTLAKAIQTSVYERFGIRLEPEPVVV
;
A
#
# COMPACT_ATOMS: atom_id res chain seq x y z
N THR A 1 15.14 -5.62 22.58
CA THR A 1 16.55 -6.07 22.49
C THR A 1 17.47 -4.89 22.75
N ASP A 2 18.78 -5.11 22.76
CA ASP A 2 19.74 -4.00 22.91
C ASP A 2 19.68 -3.00 21.76
N LYS A 3 19.35 -3.47 20.55
CA LYS A 3 19.37 -2.67 19.31
C LYS A 3 18.00 -2.21 18.81
N ALA A 4 16.91 -2.81 19.28
CA ALA A 4 15.57 -2.53 18.77
C ALA A 4 14.49 -2.75 19.85
N TRP A 5 13.36 -2.08 19.70
CA TRP A 5 12.09 -2.42 20.34
C TRP A 5 11.36 -3.44 19.46
N ILE A 6 10.85 -4.50 20.08
CA ILE A 6 9.90 -5.40 19.42
C ILE A 6 8.53 -5.02 19.97
N VAL A 7 7.68 -4.48 19.10
CA VAL A 7 6.36 -3.97 19.47
C VAL A 7 5.31 -4.89 18.90
N GLU A 8 4.44 -5.45 19.73
CA GLU A 8 3.31 -6.28 19.31
C GLU A 8 2.01 -5.47 19.41
N ALA A 9 1.17 -5.57 18.39
CA ALA A 9 -0.18 -5.00 18.37
C ALA A 9 -1.18 -6.04 17.86
N GLY A 10 -2.40 -5.99 18.40
CA GLY A 10 -3.51 -6.83 17.96
C GLY A 10 -3.97 -6.45 16.55
N ALA A 11 -4.46 -7.42 15.79
CA ALA A 11 -4.86 -7.23 14.40
C ALA A 11 -6.03 -6.24 14.20
N GLY A 12 -6.84 -6.03 15.23
CA GLY A 12 -7.97 -5.09 15.21
C GLY A 12 -7.60 -3.64 15.51
N GLU A 13 -6.38 -3.36 15.95
CA GLU A 13 -5.97 -2.00 16.31
C GLU A 13 -5.95 -1.08 15.07
N PRO A 14 -6.48 0.15 15.18
CA PRO A 14 -6.36 1.13 14.10
C PRO A 14 -4.89 1.41 13.78
N TRP A 15 -4.51 1.35 12.51
CA TRP A 15 -3.12 1.49 12.10
C TRP A 15 -2.54 2.85 12.48
N HIS A 16 -3.23 3.94 12.11
CA HIS A 16 -2.73 5.28 12.36
C HIS A 16 -2.51 5.56 13.85
N ASP A 17 -3.46 5.13 14.69
CA ASP A 17 -3.39 5.31 16.14
C ASP A 17 -2.25 4.49 16.74
N THR A 18 -1.99 3.30 16.19
CA THR A 18 -0.82 2.49 16.56
C THR A 18 0.48 3.22 16.24
N VAL A 19 0.59 3.87 15.06
CA VAL A 19 1.78 4.67 14.70
C VAL A 19 1.98 5.85 15.65
N ASP A 20 0.92 6.60 15.95
CA ASP A 20 1.01 7.73 16.91
C ASP A 20 1.42 7.24 18.30
N TRP A 21 0.82 6.12 18.75
CA TRP A 21 1.13 5.50 20.02
C TRP A 21 2.60 5.07 20.11
N THR A 22 3.19 4.45 19.08
CA THR A 22 4.63 4.08 19.12
C THR A 22 5.53 5.30 19.27
N LEU A 23 5.19 6.42 18.61
CA LEU A 23 5.92 7.68 18.75
C LEU A 23 5.77 8.29 20.15
N ALA A 24 4.58 8.21 20.75
CA ALA A 24 4.35 8.65 22.13
C ALA A 24 5.16 7.83 23.16
N GLN A 25 5.46 6.56 22.86
CA GLN A 25 6.35 5.72 23.67
C GLN A 25 7.84 5.99 23.42
N GLY A 26 8.19 6.86 22.46
CA GLY A 26 9.57 7.10 22.05
C GLY A 26 10.17 5.96 21.21
N TRP A 27 9.34 5.21 20.49
CA TRP A 27 9.76 4.10 19.60
C TRP A 27 9.53 4.48 18.14
N PRO A 28 10.43 5.28 17.54
CA PRO A 28 10.28 5.71 16.16
C PRO A 28 10.55 4.57 15.17
N GLY A 29 10.09 4.75 13.93
CA GLY A 29 10.31 3.84 12.80
C GLY A 29 9.10 3.61 11.91
N LEU A 30 7.90 4.08 12.30
CA LEU A 30 6.65 3.92 11.56
C LEU A 30 6.07 5.24 11.00
N GLU A 31 6.71 6.37 11.28
CA GLU A 31 6.22 7.73 10.96
C GLU A 31 5.92 7.96 9.47
N ASN A 32 6.69 7.36 8.55
CA ASN A 32 6.44 7.43 7.11
C ASN A 32 5.11 6.76 6.69
N LEU A 33 4.61 5.85 7.53
CA LEU A 33 3.38 5.09 7.31
C LEU A 33 2.17 5.72 8.02
N ALA A 34 2.31 6.94 8.55
CA ALA A 34 1.23 7.66 9.22
C ALA A 34 0.03 7.93 8.29
N LEU A 35 -1.16 7.99 8.88
CA LEU A 35 -2.44 8.27 8.23
C LEU A 35 -2.77 7.30 7.07
N ILE A 36 -2.22 6.09 7.09
CA ILE A 36 -2.73 4.96 6.30
C ILE A 36 -3.99 4.43 7.02
N PRO A 37 -5.15 4.34 6.35
CA PRO A 37 -6.36 3.76 6.94
C PRO A 37 -6.25 2.25 7.15
N GLY A 38 -7.19 1.69 7.92
CA GLY A 38 -7.29 0.25 8.16
C GLY A 38 -6.65 -0.16 9.48
N THR A 39 -6.41 -1.46 9.61
CA THR A 39 -5.97 -2.06 10.87
C THR A 39 -4.56 -2.62 10.78
N VAL A 40 -3.93 -2.83 11.94
CA VAL A 40 -2.65 -3.52 12.08
C VAL A 40 -2.66 -4.90 11.40
N GLY A 41 -3.74 -5.66 11.51
CA GLY A 41 -3.83 -6.99 10.89
C GLY A 41 -3.90 -6.96 9.37
N ALA A 42 -4.43 -5.89 8.78
CA ALA A 42 -4.49 -5.71 7.33
C ALA A 42 -3.15 -5.22 6.75
N ALA A 43 -2.32 -4.55 7.55
CA ALA A 43 -1.05 -3.97 7.09
C ALA A 43 -0.13 -4.97 6.37
N PRO A 44 0.10 -6.21 6.87
CA PRO A 44 0.92 -7.20 6.17
C PRO A 44 0.31 -7.72 4.88
N VAL A 45 -1.01 -7.73 4.73
CA VAL A 45 -1.68 -8.38 3.58
C VAL A 45 -1.24 -7.74 2.27
N GLN A 46 -1.12 -6.41 2.23
CA GLN A 46 -0.63 -5.70 1.05
C GLN A 46 0.74 -5.06 1.26
N ASN A 47 1.50 -5.44 2.30
CA ASN A 47 2.78 -4.79 2.63
C ASN A 47 2.67 -3.25 2.53
N ILE A 48 1.82 -2.65 3.37
CA ILE A 48 1.49 -1.22 3.26
C ILE A 48 2.78 -0.39 3.16
N GLY A 49 2.76 0.64 2.32
CA GLY A 49 3.94 1.44 2.07
C GLY A 49 3.61 2.84 1.61
N ALA A 50 4.34 3.80 2.15
CA ALA A 50 4.24 5.21 1.82
C ALA A 50 5.57 5.91 2.09
N TYR A 51 5.84 6.96 1.33
CA TYR A 51 6.98 7.85 1.55
C TYR A 51 8.34 7.14 1.71
N GLY A 52 8.61 6.15 0.86
CA GLY A 52 9.90 5.44 0.83
C GLY A 52 10.05 4.30 1.83
N VAL A 53 9.04 4.03 2.65
CA VAL A 53 9.04 2.90 3.61
C VAL A 53 7.90 1.95 3.28
N GLU A 54 8.16 0.65 3.39
CA GLU A 54 7.17 -0.42 3.36
C GLU A 54 7.14 -1.15 4.71
N LEU A 55 6.03 -1.84 5.01
CA LEU A 55 5.88 -2.54 6.27
C LEU A 55 7.00 -3.57 6.50
N GLN A 56 7.40 -4.28 5.44
CA GLN A 56 8.47 -5.27 5.48
C GLN A 56 9.78 -4.72 6.09
N ASP A 57 10.05 -3.42 5.94
CA ASP A 57 11.28 -2.78 6.41
C ASP A 57 11.30 -2.63 7.94
N ARG A 58 10.14 -2.78 8.58
CA ARG A 58 9.90 -2.65 10.02
C ARG A 58 9.21 -3.88 10.60
N PHE A 59 9.06 -4.94 9.82
CA PHE A 59 8.35 -6.16 10.21
C PHE A 59 9.27 -7.14 10.93
N HIS A 60 8.81 -7.70 12.05
CA HIS A 60 9.49 -8.80 12.73
C HIS A 60 8.82 -10.14 12.40
N SER A 61 7.55 -10.26 12.80
CA SER A 61 6.77 -11.49 12.64
C SER A 61 5.28 -11.19 12.82
N LEU A 62 4.40 -12.11 12.45
CA LEU A 62 2.99 -12.07 12.82
C LEU A 62 2.53 -13.42 13.37
N VAL A 63 1.41 -13.41 14.08
CA VAL A 63 0.67 -14.60 14.47
C VAL A 63 -0.64 -14.63 13.69
N ALA A 64 -0.97 -15.80 13.15
CA ALA A 64 -2.23 -16.04 12.44
C ALA A 64 -2.85 -17.38 12.88
N ILE A 65 -4.16 -17.51 12.68
CA ILE A 65 -4.91 -18.77 12.85
C ILE A 65 -5.14 -19.39 11.48
N ASP A 66 -4.81 -20.69 11.32
CA ASP A 66 -5.23 -21.47 10.17
C ASP A 66 -6.71 -21.83 10.35
N LEU A 67 -7.57 -21.30 9.49
CA LEU A 67 -9.02 -21.47 9.56
C LEU A 67 -9.48 -22.91 9.36
N ALA A 68 -8.69 -23.76 8.70
CA ALA A 68 -9.04 -25.17 8.53
C ALA A 68 -8.80 -25.99 9.80
N THR A 69 -7.80 -25.62 10.61
CA THR A 69 -7.38 -26.40 11.78
C THR A 69 -7.66 -25.73 13.11
N GLY A 70 -7.96 -24.44 13.12
CA GLY A 70 -8.07 -23.60 14.31
C GLY A 70 -6.74 -23.36 15.04
N ARG A 71 -5.61 -23.83 14.50
CA ARG A 71 -4.31 -23.75 15.18
C ARG A 71 -3.57 -22.45 14.84
N PRO A 72 -2.89 -21.84 15.83
CA PRO A 72 -2.03 -20.69 15.57
C PRO A 72 -0.74 -21.10 14.86
N PHE A 73 -0.24 -20.22 14.00
CA PHE A 73 1.09 -20.29 13.42
C PHE A 73 1.72 -18.90 13.36
N THR A 74 3.05 -18.85 13.29
CA THR A 74 3.83 -17.60 13.20
C THR A 74 4.57 -17.55 11.87
N LEU A 75 4.57 -16.38 11.23
CA LEU A 75 5.38 -16.13 10.04
C LEU A 75 6.36 -14.98 10.30
N ASN A 76 7.60 -15.14 9.84
CA ASN A 76 8.57 -14.05 9.72
C ASN A 76 8.47 -13.36 8.34
N ALA A 77 9.23 -12.28 8.14
CA ALA A 77 9.21 -11.51 6.89
C ALA A 77 9.43 -12.36 5.63
N ALA A 78 10.39 -13.28 5.68
CA ALA A 78 10.72 -14.15 4.54
C ALA A 78 9.57 -15.09 4.18
N GLN A 79 8.87 -15.62 5.19
CA GLN A 79 7.70 -16.49 4.99
C GLN A 79 6.45 -15.73 4.54
N CYS A 80 6.32 -14.45 4.90
CA CYS A 80 5.26 -13.59 4.38
C CYS A 80 5.43 -13.26 2.88
N ALA A 81 6.62 -13.49 2.32
CA ALA A 81 6.97 -13.22 0.92
C ALA A 81 6.49 -11.84 0.45
N PHE A 82 6.80 -10.80 1.21
CA PHE A 82 6.40 -9.44 0.88
C PHE A 82 6.93 -8.99 -0.48
N GLY A 83 6.08 -8.24 -1.18
CA GLY A 83 6.41 -7.54 -2.41
C GLY A 83 5.64 -6.23 -2.50
N TYR A 84 5.80 -5.52 -3.61
CA TYR A 84 5.08 -4.26 -3.82
C TYR A 84 3.56 -4.50 -3.87
N ARG A 85 2.84 -4.02 -2.84
CA ARG A 85 1.38 -4.23 -2.67
C ARG A 85 0.98 -5.70 -2.62
N ASP A 86 1.88 -6.55 -2.13
CA ASP A 86 1.74 -8.00 -2.22
C ASP A 86 2.31 -8.78 -1.02
N SER A 87 1.74 -9.96 -0.77
CA SER A 87 2.20 -10.94 0.21
C SER A 87 1.51 -12.29 -0.04
N VAL A 88 1.94 -13.35 0.64
CA VAL A 88 1.27 -14.67 0.61
C VAL A 88 -0.24 -14.61 0.93
N PHE A 89 -0.70 -13.61 1.69
CA PHE A 89 -2.10 -13.49 2.08
C PHE A 89 -3.04 -13.05 0.94
N LYS A 90 -2.50 -12.58 -0.19
CA LYS A 90 -3.29 -12.21 -1.38
C LYS A 90 -3.43 -13.34 -2.39
N HIS A 91 -2.63 -14.39 -2.25
CA HIS A 91 -2.59 -15.49 -3.21
C HIS A 91 -3.42 -16.66 -2.70
N ALA A 92 -4.16 -17.30 -3.60
CA ALA A 92 -4.86 -18.54 -3.29
C ALA A 92 -3.85 -19.66 -3.03
N ALA A 93 -4.18 -20.59 -2.14
CA ALA A 93 -3.39 -21.80 -1.98
C ALA A 93 -3.34 -22.56 -3.31
N PRO A 94 -2.20 -23.14 -3.71
CA PRO A 94 -2.13 -24.00 -4.88
C PRO A 94 -3.19 -25.12 -4.79
N LEU A 95 -3.90 -25.35 -5.89
CA LEU A 95 -4.74 -26.53 -6.02
C LEU A 95 -3.80 -27.74 -6.18
N ALA A 96 -3.69 -28.54 -5.11
CA ALA A 96 -2.91 -29.76 -4.92
C ALA A 96 -1.47 -29.61 -4.40
N GLU A 97 -1.28 -29.98 -3.13
CA GLU A 97 -0.47 -31.17 -2.82
C GLU A 97 -1.42 -32.22 -2.21
N GLN A 98 -1.94 -33.11 -3.06
CA GLN A 98 -2.25 -34.46 -2.61
C GLN A 98 -0.90 -35.13 -2.29
N GLU A 99 -0.81 -35.68 -1.08
CA GLU A 99 0.28 -36.54 -0.58
C GLU A 99 1.63 -35.85 -0.31
N GLY A 100 1.92 -35.57 0.98
CA GLY A 100 3.31 -35.44 1.43
C GLY A 100 3.58 -34.51 2.60
N GLY A 101 3.24 -34.92 3.83
CA GLY A 101 4.14 -34.78 5.00
C GLY A 101 4.85 -33.46 5.29
N GLY A 102 4.29 -32.29 5.00
CA GLY A 102 4.84 -31.01 5.46
C GLY A 102 4.70 -30.86 6.98
N LEU A 103 5.81 -30.76 7.71
CA LEU A 103 5.79 -30.42 9.14
C LEU A 103 5.05 -29.10 9.37
N PRO A 104 4.21 -28.97 10.41
CA PRO A 104 3.58 -27.70 10.75
C PRO A 104 4.66 -26.63 10.96
N GLY A 105 4.65 -25.57 10.13
CA GLY A 105 5.60 -24.46 10.21
C GLY A 105 6.51 -24.26 8.98
N HIS A 106 6.50 -25.16 8.00
CA HIS A 106 7.25 -24.99 6.75
C HIS A 106 6.37 -24.42 5.62
N TRP A 107 6.31 -23.10 5.54
CA TRP A 107 5.62 -22.36 4.47
C TRP A 107 6.67 -21.86 3.46
N GLY A 108 6.86 -22.59 2.36
CA GLY A 108 7.77 -22.20 1.27
C GLY A 108 7.17 -21.13 0.34
N ARG A 109 8.02 -20.52 -0.51
CA ARG A 109 7.57 -19.64 -1.60
C ARG A 109 6.66 -20.44 -2.54
N GLY A 110 5.35 -20.19 -2.47
CA GLY A 110 4.34 -20.90 -3.25
C GLY A 110 3.03 -21.15 -2.50
N MET A 111 3.00 -21.02 -1.17
CA MET A 111 1.77 -21.24 -0.40
C MET A 111 0.97 -19.95 -0.21
N GLY A 112 -0.05 -19.76 -1.04
CA GLY A 112 -1.03 -18.70 -0.84
C GLY A 112 -1.90 -18.97 0.40
N LEU A 113 -2.20 -17.90 1.16
CA LEU A 113 -2.97 -17.94 2.40
C LEU A 113 -4.31 -17.20 2.31
N ALA A 114 -4.68 -16.72 1.13
CA ALA A 114 -5.97 -16.07 0.91
C ALA A 114 -7.11 -17.02 1.30
N GLY A 115 -8.00 -16.55 2.18
CA GLY A 115 -9.14 -17.33 2.68
C GLY A 115 -8.79 -18.47 3.66
N ARG A 116 -7.50 -18.71 3.96
CA ARG A 116 -7.05 -19.77 4.87
C ARG A 116 -6.54 -19.24 6.21
N ALA A 117 -6.02 -18.02 6.25
CA ALA A 117 -5.41 -17.45 7.43
C ALA A 117 -6.15 -16.21 7.95
N VAL A 118 -6.23 -16.08 9.28
CA VAL A 118 -6.64 -14.84 9.95
C VAL A 118 -5.50 -14.35 10.82
N ILE A 119 -4.94 -13.19 10.47
CA ILE A 119 -3.89 -12.52 11.26
C ILE A 119 -4.52 -12.03 12.56
N THR A 120 -3.89 -12.35 13.70
CA THR A 120 -4.37 -11.95 15.03
C THR A 120 -3.46 -10.95 15.71
N HIS A 121 -2.15 -11.01 15.46
CA HIS A 121 -1.16 -10.09 16.03
C HIS A 121 -0.04 -9.83 15.02
N VAL A 122 0.52 -8.62 15.04
CA VAL A 122 1.68 -8.24 14.23
C VAL A 122 2.76 -7.68 15.16
N ARG A 123 4.01 -8.08 14.92
CA ARG A 123 5.19 -7.60 15.62
C ARG A 123 6.06 -6.76 14.70
N PHE A 124 6.42 -5.58 15.14
CA PHE A 124 7.33 -4.67 14.46
C PHE A 124 8.71 -4.70 15.11
N LEU A 125 9.76 -4.54 14.31
CA LEU A 125 11.13 -4.31 14.76
C LEU A 125 11.46 -2.84 14.52
N LEU A 126 11.47 -2.07 15.60
CA LEU A 126 11.76 -0.63 15.59
C LEU A 126 13.17 -0.40 16.12
N ARG A 127 14.06 0.10 15.28
CA ARG A 127 15.49 0.25 15.59
C ARG A 127 15.73 1.41 16.56
N LYS A 128 16.62 1.20 17.54
CA LYS A 128 17.04 2.26 18.49
C LYS A 128 18.04 3.23 17.87
N ASP A 129 18.82 2.78 16.89
CA ASP A 129 19.67 3.62 16.05
C ASP A 129 18.85 4.22 14.90
N TRP A 130 17.82 4.98 15.27
CA TRP A 130 16.88 5.56 14.33
C TRP A 130 17.55 6.64 13.47
N GLY A 131 17.15 6.68 12.19
CA GLY A 131 17.48 7.74 11.25
C GLY A 131 16.26 8.08 10.37
N PRO A 132 16.13 9.34 9.93
CA PRO A 132 14.96 9.80 9.18
C PRO A 132 14.95 9.28 7.74
N GLU A 133 13.80 8.76 7.29
CA GLU A 133 13.58 8.32 5.91
C GLU A 133 12.98 9.44 5.07
N LEU A 134 13.82 10.14 4.30
CA LEU A 134 13.46 11.36 3.58
C LEU A 134 13.51 11.21 2.05
N GLY A 135 13.75 9.98 1.55
CA GLY A 135 13.96 9.70 0.13
C GLY A 135 12.76 9.98 -0.80
N TYR A 136 11.61 10.37 -0.26
CA TYR A 136 10.43 10.74 -1.04
C TYR A 136 10.37 12.25 -1.29
N LEU A 137 10.16 12.64 -2.55
CA LEU A 137 10.27 14.04 -3.01
C LEU A 137 9.46 15.05 -2.18
N ASP A 138 8.23 14.69 -1.79
CA ASP A 138 7.39 15.60 -0.99
C ASP A 138 7.97 15.83 0.42
N LEU A 139 8.59 14.82 1.04
CA LEU A 139 9.22 14.97 2.35
C LEU A 139 10.51 15.76 2.25
N GLU A 140 11.31 15.52 1.22
CA GLU A 140 12.52 16.31 0.96
C GLU A 140 12.17 17.79 0.73
N ARG A 141 11.09 18.07 -0.01
CA ARG A 141 10.58 19.44 -0.18
C ARG A 141 10.17 20.06 1.16
N ARG A 142 9.39 19.35 1.99
CA ARG A 142 8.99 19.84 3.32
C ARG A 142 10.19 20.13 4.22
N ARG A 143 11.19 19.26 4.18
CA ARG A 143 12.45 19.41 4.93
C ARG A 143 13.15 20.73 4.58
N VAL A 144 13.29 21.01 3.27
CA VAL A 144 13.90 22.25 2.76
C VAL A 144 13.03 23.47 3.09
N GLU A 145 11.72 23.41 2.86
CA GLU A 145 10.78 24.50 3.18
C GLU A 145 10.79 24.88 4.66
N ALA A 146 10.88 23.88 5.54
CA ALA A 146 10.92 24.11 6.98
C ALA A 146 12.31 24.49 7.52
N GLY A 147 13.36 24.41 6.69
CA GLY A 147 14.74 24.67 7.10
C GLY A 147 15.27 23.72 8.18
N ILE A 148 14.76 22.48 8.22
CA ILE A 148 15.12 21.48 9.24
C ILE A 148 16.00 20.42 8.61
N GLU A 149 17.30 20.41 8.93
CA GLU A 149 18.21 19.40 8.36
C GLU A 149 17.97 18.00 8.93
N GLN A 150 17.73 17.90 10.24
CA GLN A 150 17.51 16.65 10.96
C GLN A 150 16.15 16.67 11.67
N PRO A 151 15.07 16.32 10.96
CA PRO A 151 13.75 16.28 11.56
C PRO A 151 13.65 15.12 12.57
N THR A 152 12.84 15.30 13.60
CA THR A 152 12.43 14.22 14.50
C THR A 152 11.37 13.33 13.85
N ALA A 153 11.20 12.10 14.36
CA ALA A 153 10.15 11.21 13.88
C ALA A 153 8.73 11.82 13.99
N ARG A 154 8.47 12.61 15.05
CA ARG A 154 7.20 13.35 15.20
C ARG A 154 7.02 14.40 14.10
N GLN A 155 8.06 15.14 13.73
CA GLN A 155 7.99 16.11 12.63
C GLN A 155 7.71 15.41 11.29
N ILE A 156 8.35 14.27 11.02
CA ILE A 156 8.06 13.48 9.82
C ILE A 156 6.60 12.99 9.83
N PHE A 157 6.12 12.47 10.95
CA PHE A 157 4.72 12.06 11.11
C PHE A 157 3.75 13.20 10.79
N ASP A 158 4.01 14.40 11.32
CA ASP A 158 3.16 15.57 11.09
C ASP A 158 3.19 15.98 9.61
N TRP A 159 4.37 16.05 8.99
CA TRP A 159 4.51 16.34 7.57
C TRP A 159 3.82 15.31 6.68
N VAL A 160 3.96 14.02 6.99
CA VAL A 160 3.25 12.94 6.28
C VAL A 160 1.74 13.15 6.39
N CYS A 161 1.22 13.40 7.58
CA CYS A 161 -0.21 13.64 7.80
C CYS A 161 -0.70 14.85 6.99
N GLU A 162 0.03 15.97 7.01
CA GLU A 162 -0.30 17.16 6.23
C GLU A 162 -0.30 16.90 4.72
N ILE A 163 0.76 16.28 4.19
CA ILE A 163 0.88 15.98 2.76
C ILE A 163 -0.28 15.06 2.33
N ARG A 164 -0.60 14.06 3.14
CA ARG A 164 -1.71 13.13 2.87
C ARG A 164 -3.05 13.83 2.88
N ARG A 165 -3.37 14.63 3.90
CA ARG A 165 -4.63 15.41 3.97
C ARG A 165 -4.78 16.41 2.82
N ALA A 166 -3.67 16.96 2.33
CA ALA A 166 -3.70 17.88 1.19
C ALA A 166 -4.06 17.18 -0.15
N LYS A 167 -3.65 15.91 -0.31
CA LYS A 167 -3.72 15.19 -1.59
C LYS A 167 -4.81 14.11 -1.65
N LEU A 168 -5.13 13.47 -0.52
CA LEU A 168 -6.02 12.33 -0.44
C LEU A 168 -7.37 12.74 0.15
N PRO A 169 -8.50 12.26 -0.41
CA PRO A 169 -9.80 12.50 0.16
C PRO A 169 -9.98 11.69 1.45
N ASP A 170 -10.54 12.31 2.48
CA ASP A 170 -10.96 11.62 3.70
C ASP A 170 -12.14 10.68 3.37
N PRO A 171 -12.00 9.35 3.57
CA PRO A 171 -13.08 8.39 3.34
C PRO A 171 -14.35 8.67 4.14
N ALA A 172 -14.24 9.35 5.29
CA ALA A 172 -15.40 9.75 6.10
C ALA A 172 -16.19 10.91 5.47
N VAL A 173 -15.56 11.69 4.58
CA VAL A 173 -16.19 12.80 3.86
C VAL A 173 -16.66 12.36 2.48
N ILE A 174 -15.84 11.58 1.77
CA ILE A 174 -16.17 11.07 0.43
C ILE A 174 -15.62 9.64 0.29
N GLY A 175 -16.53 8.68 0.17
CA GLY A 175 -16.19 7.26 0.19
C GLY A 175 -15.15 6.92 -0.89
N ASN A 176 -14.05 6.30 -0.48
CA ASN A 176 -12.97 5.87 -1.36
C ASN A 176 -12.16 4.74 -0.71
N ALA A 177 -11.37 4.03 -1.51
CA ALA A 177 -10.48 2.95 -1.05
C ALA A 177 -9.00 3.31 -1.22
N GLY A 178 -8.66 4.61 -1.13
CA GLY A 178 -7.32 5.11 -1.44
C GLY A 178 -6.98 4.99 -2.94
N SER A 179 -5.71 4.72 -3.25
CA SER A 179 -5.28 4.46 -4.62
C SER A 179 -5.98 3.22 -5.15
N PHE A 180 -6.78 3.38 -6.20
CA PHE A 180 -7.55 2.29 -6.77
C PHE A 180 -6.71 1.37 -7.66
N PHE A 181 -5.61 1.89 -8.23
CA PHE A 181 -4.71 1.13 -9.09
C PHE A 181 -3.30 1.10 -8.51
N LYS A 182 -2.62 -0.04 -8.66
CA LYS A 182 -1.18 -0.16 -8.43
C LYS A 182 -0.40 0.65 -9.47
N ASN A 183 0.81 1.08 -9.10
CA ASN A 183 1.76 1.60 -10.09
C ASN A 183 2.33 0.43 -10.91
N PRO A 184 2.19 0.41 -12.25
CA PRO A 184 2.71 -0.68 -13.07
C PRO A 184 4.23 -0.61 -13.17
N THR A 185 4.85 -1.78 -13.26
CA THR A 185 6.28 -1.95 -13.53
C THR A 185 6.48 -2.42 -14.97
N VAL A 186 7.43 -1.82 -15.67
CA VAL A 186 7.75 -2.09 -17.09
C VAL A 186 9.26 -2.33 -17.26
N THR A 187 9.65 -2.86 -18.41
CA THR A 187 11.08 -2.97 -18.75
C THR A 187 11.66 -1.59 -19.12
N PRO A 188 12.99 -1.41 -19.06
CA PRO A 188 13.64 -0.18 -19.52
C PRO A 188 13.31 0.18 -20.96
N GLU A 189 13.24 -0.80 -21.85
CA GLU A 189 12.92 -0.61 -23.29
C GLU A 189 11.50 -0.08 -23.45
N GLN A 190 10.53 -0.72 -22.79
CA GLN A 190 9.14 -0.26 -22.82
C GLN A 190 9.00 1.15 -22.24
N CYS A 191 9.76 1.48 -21.18
CA CYS A 191 9.77 2.83 -20.63
C CYS A 191 10.32 3.85 -21.63
N GLN A 192 11.41 3.54 -22.33
CA GLN A 192 11.99 4.41 -23.35
C GLN A 192 11.01 4.68 -24.50
N ASP A 193 10.30 3.64 -24.97
CA ASP A 193 9.26 3.76 -26.00
C ASP A 193 8.09 4.66 -25.57
N ILE A 194 7.75 4.65 -24.27
CA ILE A 194 6.73 5.54 -23.71
C ILE A 194 7.29 6.97 -23.59
N ILE A 195 8.51 7.17 -23.10
CA ILE A 195 9.15 8.49 -22.99
C ILE A 195 9.24 9.17 -24.36
N ALA A 196 9.52 8.43 -25.44
CA ALA A 196 9.57 8.97 -26.79
C ALA A 196 8.23 9.57 -27.26
N ARG A 197 7.10 9.00 -26.80
CA ARG A 197 5.74 9.46 -27.13
C ARG A 197 5.20 10.49 -26.12
N ASP A 198 5.55 10.32 -24.86
CA ASP A 198 5.08 11.10 -23.71
C ASP A 198 6.27 11.49 -22.79
N PRO A 199 7.08 12.51 -23.16
CA PRO A 199 8.34 12.83 -22.47
C PRO A 199 8.19 13.27 -21.00
N LYS A 200 6.97 13.63 -20.58
CA LYS A 200 6.66 14.08 -19.23
C LYS A 200 6.25 12.94 -18.29
N ILE A 201 6.29 11.69 -18.75
CA ILE A 201 5.89 10.54 -17.93
C ILE A 201 6.71 10.47 -16.65
N VAL A 202 6.02 10.37 -15.52
CA VAL A 202 6.65 10.21 -14.21
C VAL A 202 6.95 8.72 -13.99
N HIS A 203 8.23 8.42 -13.77
CA HIS A 203 8.73 7.07 -13.63
C HIS A 203 9.89 7.01 -12.63
N TYR A 204 10.12 5.83 -12.06
CA TYR A 204 11.15 5.60 -11.05
C TYR A 204 11.88 4.29 -11.33
N PRO A 205 13.23 4.29 -11.42
CA PRO A 205 13.99 3.06 -11.55
C PRO A 205 13.90 2.23 -10.26
N MET A 206 13.80 0.92 -10.39
CA MET A 206 13.75 -0.04 -9.29
C MET A 206 15.08 -0.81 -9.17
N PRO A 207 15.44 -1.34 -7.98
CA PRO A 207 16.70 -2.05 -7.78
C PRO A 207 16.90 -3.31 -8.65
N ASP A 208 15.81 -3.93 -9.09
CA ASP A 208 15.82 -5.11 -9.97
C ASP A 208 15.98 -4.76 -11.47
N GLY A 209 16.16 -3.47 -11.78
CA GLY A 209 16.28 -2.96 -13.15
C GLY A 209 14.94 -2.67 -13.84
N SER A 210 13.81 -3.00 -13.22
CA SER A 210 12.49 -2.60 -13.73
C SER A 210 12.26 -1.10 -13.52
N ILE A 211 11.30 -0.54 -14.26
CA ILE A 211 10.89 0.86 -14.11
C ILE A 211 9.45 0.90 -13.64
N LYS A 212 9.19 1.59 -12.52
CA LYS A 212 7.84 1.82 -12.00
C LYS A 212 7.26 3.11 -12.55
N LEU A 213 6.13 3.03 -13.24
CA LEU A 213 5.43 4.19 -13.79
C LEU A 213 4.39 4.71 -12.78
N ALA A 214 4.23 6.03 -12.69
CA ALA A 214 3.20 6.63 -11.85
C ALA A 214 1.82 6.47 -12.50
N ALA A 215 0.99 5.54 -12.00
CA ALA A 215 -0.34 5.28 -12.53
C ALA A 215 -1.25 6.51 -12.45
N GLY A 216 -1.11 7.35 -11.42
CA GLY A 216 -1.85 8.61 -11.33
C GLY A 216 -1.54 9.57 -12.47
N TRP A 217 -0.29 9.61 -12.93
CA TRP A 217 0.10 10.42 -14.08
C TRP A 217 -0.50 9.86 -15.37
N LEU A 218 -0.47 8.53 -15.56
CA LEU A 218 -1.08 7.88 -16.74
C LEU A 218 -2.58 8.18 -16.84
N ILE A 219 -3.29 8.11 -15.72
CA ILE A 219 -4.74 8.37 -15.65
C ILE A 219 -5.04 9.86 -15.92
N ASP A 220 -4.24 10.77 -15.35
CA ASP A 220 -4.38 12.22 -15.55
C ASP A 220 -4.07 12.61 -17.00
N ALA A 221 -3.05 12.01 -17.61
CA ALA A 221 -2.71 12.24 -19.01
C ALA A 221 -3.87 11.84 -19.95
N CYS A 222 -4.61 10.77 -19.63
CA CYS A 222 -5.85 10.40 -20.31
C CYS A 222 -7.06 11.30 -19.98
N GLY A 223 -6.86 12.32 -19.14
CA GLY A 223 -7.85 13.33 -18.81
C GLY A 223 -8.96 12.82 -17.91
N TRP A 224 -8.72 11.78 -17.10
CA TRP A 224 -9.74 11.21 -16.21
C TRP A 224 -9.92 11.97 -14.90
N LYS A 225 -8.94 12.80 -14.51
CA LYS A 225 -9.00 13.55 -13.25
C LYS A 225 -10.26 14.40 -13.18
N GLY A 226 -11.04 14.21 -12.12
CA GLY A 226 -12.33 14.87 -11.89
C GLY A 226 -13.51 14.38 -12.71
N LYS A 227 -13.32 13.49 -13.70
CA LYS A 227 -14.43 12.91 -14.48
C LYS A 227 -15.22 11.89 -13.68
N SER A 228 -16.45 11.65 -14.13
CA SER A 228 -17.37 10.67 -13.56
C SER A 228 -17.97 9.76 -14.63
N VAL A 229 -18.32 8.56 -14.20
CA VAL A 229 -19.21 7.64 -14.92
C VAL A 229 -20.32 7.28 -13.94
N GLY A 230 -21.53 7.77 -14.20
CA GLY A 230 -22.59 7.76 -13.18
C GLY A 230 -22.15 8.52 -11.93
N LYS A 231 -22.34 7.92 -10.77
CA LYS A 231 -21.95 8.52 -9.48
C LYS A 231 -20.51 8.20 -9.07
N ALA A 232 -19.86 7.25 -9.72
CA ALA A 232 -18.45 6.97 -9.50
C ALA A 232 -17.61 8.08 -10.16
N GLY A 233 -16.60 8.58 -9.48
CA GLY A 233 -15.73 9.64 -9.99
C GLY A 233 -14.26 9.39 -9.74
N VAL A 234 -13.40 10.10 -10.45
CA VAL A 234 -11.98 10.22 -10.14
C VAL A 234 -11.78 11.49 -9.33
N TYR A 235 -11.01 11.44 -8.24
CA TYR A 235 -10.81 12.59 -7.37
C TYR A 235 -10.05 13.74 -8.05
N ASP A 236 -10.48 14.97 -7.81
CA ASP A 236 -10.00 16.15 -8.53
C ASP A 236 -8.53 16.49 -8.22
N LYS A 237 -8.04 16.08 -7.03
CA LYS A 237 -6.65 16.33 -6.61
C LYS A 237 -5.72 15.16 -6.88
N GLN A 238 -6.25 13.94 -6.95
CA GLN A 238 -5.45 12.72 -7.09
C GLN A 238 -6.12 11.72 -8.03
N ALA A 239 -5.56 11.53 -9.23
CA ALA A 239 -6.15 10.72 -10.28
C ALA A 239 -6.14 9.21 -9.99
N LEU A 240 -5.36 8.76 -9.01
CA LEU A 240 -5.38 7.37 -8.53
C LEU A 240 -6.60 7.02 -7.70
N VAL A 241 -7.32 8.00 -7.15
CA VAL A 241 -8.38 7.74 -6.18
C VAL A 241 -9.72 7.80 -6.87
N LEU A 242 -10.45 6.68 -6.83
CA LEU A 242 -11.86 6.64 -7.21
C LEU A 242 -12.72 6.99 -5.99
N VAL A 243 -13.76 7.78 -6.22
CA VAL A 243 -14.61 8.35 -5.18
C VAL A 243 -16.09 8.06 -5.43
N ASN A 244 -16.82 7.86 -4.34
CA ASN A 244 -18.26 7.80 -4.30
C ASN A 244 -18.83 9.22 -4.23
N ARG A 245 -19.41 9.73 -5.33
CA ARG A 245 -20.09 11.04 -5.36
C ARG A 245 -21.60 10.95 -5.10
N GLY A 246 -22.09 9.77 -4.72
CA GLY A 246 -23.48 9.58 -4.30
C GLY A 246 -23.75 10.15 -2.91
N THR A 247 -25.00 10.06 -2.47
CA THR A 247 -25.42 10.39 -1.10
C THR A 247 -25.64 9.11 -0.30
N PRO A 248 -25.82 9.17 1.04
CA PRO A 248 -26.17 7.99 1.84
C PRO A 248 -27.43 7.26 1.33
N ASP A 249 -28.44 8.00 0.86
CA ASP A 249 -29.70 7.43 0.34
C ASP A 249 -29.62 6.97 -1.12
N ASP A 250 -28.61 7.44 -1.86
CA ASP A 250 -28.44 7.16 -3.29
C ASP A 250 -26.95 6.97 -3.65
N SER A 251 -26.35 5.95 -3.04
CA SER A 251 -24.91 5.68 -3.12
C SER A 251 -24.47 5.12 -4.48
N VAL A 252 -23.16 5.17 -4.74
CA VAL A 252 -22.52 4.43 -5.83
C VAL A 252 -22.62 2.92 -5.61
N THR A 253 -22.93 2.18 -6.67
CA THR A 253 -22.84 0.72 -6.66
C THR A 253 -21.42 0.23 -7.00
N GLY A 254 -21.05 -0.96 -6.52
CA GLY A 254 -19.78 -1.60 -6.92
C GLY A 254 -19.67 -1.79 -8.44
N GLY A 255 -20.79 -2.05 -9.12
CA GLY A 255 -20.86 -2.12 -10.57
C GLY A 255 -20.41 -0.82 -11.25
N GLU A 256 -20.91 0.33 -10.80
CA GLU A 256 -20.51 1.64 -11.33
C GLU A 256 -19.02 1.94 -11.10
N VAL A 257 -18.48 1.61 -9.91
CA VAL A 257 -17.03 1.74 -9.64
C VAL A 257 -16.23 0.91 -10.62
N MET A 258 -16.64 -0.34 -10.86
CA MET A 258 -15.94 -1.24 -11.78
C MET A 258 -16.10 -0.82 -13.24
N THR A 259 -17.24 -0.24 -13.63
CA THR A 259 -17.41 0.37 -14.96
C THR A 259 -16.44 1.53 -15.16
N LEU A 260 -16.33 2.45 -14.19
CA LEU A 260 -15.36 3.54 -14.23
C LEU A 260 -13.92 3.00 -14.29
N ALA A 261 -13.58 2.04 -13.43
CA ALA A 261 -12.25 1.45 -13.40
C ALA A 261 -11.89 0.79 -14.74
N LYS A 262 -12.84 0.09 -15.37
CA LYS A 262 -12.63 -0.53 -16.68
C LYS A 262 -12.43 0.50 -17.78
N ALA A 263 -13.19 1.60 -17.77
CA ALA A 263 -13.03 2.69 -18.73
C ALA A 263 -11.64 3.34 -18.62
N ILE A 264 -11.15 3.55 -17.40
CA ILE A 264 -9.80 4.05 -17.14
C ILE A 264 -8.74 3.07 -17.65
N GLN A 265 -8.86 1.78 -17.32
CA GLN A 265 -7.94 0.74 -17.80
C GLN A 265 -7.86 0.70 -19.33
N THR A 266 -9.00 0.74 -20.02
CA THR A 266 -9.06 0.75 -21.49
C THR A 266 -8.34 1.97 -22.05
N SER A 267 -8.64 3.16 -21.52
CA SER A 267 -8.04 4.41 -21.99
C SER A 267 -6.51 4.46 -21.78
N VAL A 268 -6.02 3.97 -20.64
CA VAL A 268 -4.58 3.89 -20.37
C VAL A 268 -3.91 2.84 -21.26
N TYR A 269 -4.57 1.71 -21.50
CA TYR A 269 -4.06 0.66 -22.39
C TYR A 269 -3.97 1.14 -23.83
N GLU A 270 -5.01 1.79 -24.36
CA GLU A 270 -5.05 2.30 -25.73
C GLU A 270 -3.96 3.35 -26.00
N ARG A 271 -3.68 4.23 -25.03
CA ARG A 271 -2.65 5.27 -25.19
C ARG A 271 -1.23 4.77 -24.95
N PHE A 272 -1.01 4.01 -23.88
CA PHE A 272 0.33 3.67 -23.40
C PHE A 272 0.72 2.20 -23.62
N GLY A 273 -0.23 1.33 -23.96
CA GLY A 273 -0.03 -0.11 -23.98
C GLY A 273 0.10 -0.73 -22.58
N ILE A 274 -0.32 0.00 -21.54
CA ILE A 274 -0.15 -0.40 -20.14
C ILE A 274 -1.48 -0.81 -19.53
N ARG A 275 -1.53 -2.01 -18.95
CA ARG A 275 -2.70 -2.49 -18.22
C ARG A 275 -2.55 -2.21 -16.74
N LEU A 276 -3.41 -1.34 -16.21
CA LEU A 276 -3.44 -1.06 -14.78
C LEU A 276 -4.12 -2.20 -14.01
N GLU A 277 -3.58 -2.54 -12.85
CA GLU A 277 -4.15 -3.52 -11.93
C GLU A 277 -4.84 -2.82 -10.75
N PRO A 278 -6.07 -3.21 -10.38
CA PRO A 278 -6.69 -2.72 -9.16
C PRO A 278 -5.90 -3.11 -7.90
N GLU A 279 -5.84 -2.20 -6.94
CA GLU A 279 -5.24 -2.42 -5.60
C GLU A 279 -6.28 -2.91 -4.56
N PRO A 280 -7.51 -2.37 -4.52
CA PRO A 280 -8.57 -2.90 -3.66
C PRO A 280 -8.98 -4.32 -4.06
N VAL A 281 -9.36 -5.12 -3.06
CA VAL A 281 -9.97 -6.43 -3.27
C VAL A 281 -11.43 -6.23 -3.66
N VAL A 282 -11.84 -6.82 -4.78
CA VAL A 282 -13.24 -6.84 -5.22
C VAL A 282 -13.87 -8.12 -4.65
N VAL A 283 -14.96 -7.96 -3.90
CA VAL A 283 -15.70 -9.04 -3.22
C VAL A 283 -17.04 -9.26 -3.89
#